data_AF-A0A2S2PY25-F1
#
_entry.id   AF-A0A2S2PY25-F1
#
_cell.length_a   1.000
_cell.length_b   1.000
_cell.length_c   1.000
_cell.angle_alpha   90.00
_cell.angle_beta   90.00
_cell.angle_gamma   90.00
#
_symmetry.space_group_name_H-M   'P 1'
#
loop_
_entity.id
_entity.type
_entity.pdbx_description
1 polymer ?
#
loop_
_entity_poly.entity_id
_entity_poly.type
_entity_poly.pdbx_seq_one_letter_code
_entity_poly.pdbx_strand_id
1 'polypeptide(L)'
;MDLTHSSRESWSLLRRLGAAQPSWRESMVSPNSISNILFKTSNIKPEKLENLKIKYDFKEVINSCVEESESMEDFRMEDVENAIKLVKSGKAVGVDGILPEFLKYLGLKSKTWLTSFF
;
A
#
# COMPACT_ATOMS: atom_id res chain seq x y z
N MET A 1 13.71 -7.10 -41.03
CA MET A 1 14.46 -6.91 -39.76
C MET A 1 15.05 -8.26 -39.42
N ASP A 2 16.34 -8.47 -39.70
CA ASP A 2 16.99 -9.76 -39.48
C ASP A 2 17.52 -9.81 -38.04
N LEU A 3 16.75 -10.44 -37.14
CA LEU A 3 17.01 -10.46 -35.68
C LEU A 3 18.12 -11.45 -35.29
N THR A 4 18.64 -12.20 -36.26
CA THR A 4 19.60 -13.30 -36.10
C THR A 4 21.04 -12.81 -35.94
N HIS A 5 21.42 -11.73 -36.63
CA HIS A 5 22.81 -11.24 -36.63
C HIS A 5 23.01 -9.88 -35.93
N SER A 6 21.94 -9.08 -35.73
CA SER A 6 22.02 -7.77 -35.06
C SER A 6 21.17 -7.71 -33.79
N SER A 7 21.29 -8.74 -32.95
CA SER A 7 20.61 -8.79 -31.66
C SER A 7 21.07 -7.64 -30.76
N ARG A 8 22.36 -7.26 -30.80
CA ARG A 8 22.89 -6.15 -29.99
C ARG A 8 22.25 -4.81 -30.30
N GLU A 9 22.01 -4.49 -31.58
CA GLU A 9 21.32 -3.25 -31.95
C GLU A 9 19.83 -3.32 -31.67
N SER A 10 19.22 -4.48 -31.86
CA SER A 10 17.81 -4.70 -31.50
C SER A 10 17.61 -4.54 -29.98
N TRP A 11 18.55 -5.05 -29.17
CA TRP A 11 18.57 -4.90 -27.72
C TRP A 11 18.93 -3.47 -27.28
N SER A 12 19.80 -2.76 -27.99
CA SER A 12 20.08 -1.34 -27.69
C SER A 12 18.87 -0.46 -27.99
N LEU A 13 18.16 -0.75 -29.08
CA LEU A 13 16.92 -0.09 -29.49
C LEU A 13 15.78 -0.39 -28.52
N LEU A 14 15.61 -1.65 -28.09
CA LEU A 14 14.65 -2.01 -27.03
C LEU A 14 14.96 -1.31 -25.71
N ARG A 15 16.24 -1.21 -25.31
CA ARG A 15 16.63 -0.44 -24.12
C ARG A 15 16.33 1.05 -24.28
N ARG A 16 16.54 1.62 -25.47
CA ARG A 16 16.29 3.04 -25.75
C ARG A 16 14.79 3.36 -25.81
N LEU A 17 13.98 2.46 -26.36
CA LEU A 17 12.52 2.56 -26.39
C LEU A 17 11.89 2.26 -25.02
N GLY A 18 12.43 1.30 -24.28
CA GLY A 18 12.03 0.99 -22.90
C GLY A 18 12.43 2.07 -21.89
N ALA A 19 13.54 2.79 -22.12
CA ALA A 19 13.91 3.98 -21.35
C ALA A 19 13.02 5.19 -21.64
N ALA A 20 12.26 5.16 -22.75
CA ALA A 20 11.27 6.17 -23.09
C ALA A 20 9.87 5.85 -22.55
N GLN A 21 9.72 4.78 -21.74
CA GLN A 21 8.50 4.64 -20.93
C GLN A 21 8.38 5.91 -20.10
N PRO A 22 7.33 6.73 -20.26
CA PRO A 22 7.10 7.81 -19.33
C PRO A 22 6.99 7.14 -17.97
N SER A 23 7.98 7.39 -17.10
CA SER A 23 7.83 7.09 -15.68
C SER A 23 6.46 7.63 -15.31
N TRP A 24 5.54 6.78 -14.85
CA TRP A 24 4.26 7.25 -14.34
C TRP A 24 4.60 8.34 -13.32
N ARG A 25 4.36 9.60 -13.69
CA ARG A 25 4.59 10.73 -12.80
C ARG A 25 3.29 10.89 -12.08
N GLU A 26 3.32 10.67 -10.77
CA GLU A 26 2.21 11.02 -9.92
C GLU A 26 1.83 12.47 -10.23
N SER A 27 0.56 12.69 -10.57
CA SER A 27 0.11 14.02 -10.97
C SER A 27 0.38 14.97 -9.80
N MET A 28 1.15 16.03 -10.05
CA MET A 28 1.48 17.06 -9.05
C MET A 28 0.23 17.73 -8.45
N VAL A 29 -0.94 17.50 -9.04
CA VAL A 29 -2.23 18.00 -8.60
C VAL A 29 -2.97 16.91 -7.83
N SER A 30 -3.18 17.13 -6.53
CA SER A 30 -4.01 16.27 -5.70
C SER A 30 -5.49 16.39 -6.11
N PRO A 31 -6.30 15.32 -6.01
CA PRO A 31 -7.75 15.40 -6.13
C PRO A 31 -8.37 16.52 -5.25
N ASN A 32 -7.80 16.78 -4.07
CA ASN A 32 -8.25 17.86 -3.19
C ASN A 32 -7.94 19.25 -3.75
N SER A 33 -6.86 19.39 -4.51
CA SER A 33 -6.54 20.65 -5.20
C SER A 33 -7.57 20.93 -6.29
N ILE A 34 -7.96 19.90 -7.05
CA ILE A 34 -9.00 20.00 -8.08
C ILE A 34 -10.36 20.32 -7.46
N SER A 35 -10.76 19.62 -6.39
CA SER A 35 -12.03 19.86 -5.71
C SER A 35 -12.12 21.27 -5.13
N ASN A 36 -11.03 21.78 -4.54
CA ASN A 36 -10.96 23.14 -4.02
C ASN A 36 -11.10 24.20 -5.12
N ILE A 37 -10.48 23.99 -6.29
CA ILE A 37 -10.64 24.89 -7.43
C ILE A 37 -12.10 24.88 -7.86
N LEU A 38 -12.69 23.70 -8.06
CA LEU A 38 -14.09 23.56 -8.46
C LEU A 38 -15.02 24.25 -7.46
N PHE A 39 -14.84 24.01 -6.16
CA PHE A 39 -15.63 24.65 -5.10
C PHE A 39 -15.55 26.18 -5.16
N LYS A 40 -14.34 26.73 -5.34
CA LYS A 40 -14.10 28.18 -5.43
C LYS A 40 -14.66 28.80 -6.71
N THR A 41 -14.57 28.09 -7.85
CA THR A 41 -15.06 28.59 -9.14
C THR A 41 -16.56 28.39 -9.32
N SER A 42 -17.13 27.41 -8.63
CA SER A 42 -18.55 27.12 -8.69
C SER A 42 -19.33 28.14 -7.86
N ASN A 43 -20.40 28.69 -8.41
CA ASN A 43 -21.37 29.51 -7.65
C ASN A 43 -22.26 28.66 -6.74
N ILE A 44 -21.76 27.52 -6.25
CA ILE A 44 -22.51 26.61 -5.39
C ILE A 44 -22.54 27.21 -3.99
N LYS A 45 -23.75 27.46 -3.47
CA LYS A 45 -23.98 27.86 -2.09
C LYS A 45 -24.50 26.64 -1.34
N PRO A 46 -23.62 25.85 -0.71
CA PRO A 46 -24.04 24.62 -0.10
C PRO A 46 -24.95 24.93 1.10
N GLU A 47 -26.16 24.36 1.10
CA GLU A 47 -27.10 24.56 2.21
C GLU A 47 -26.68 23.70 3.42
N LYS A 48 -26.89 24.20 4.64
CA LYS A 48 -26.48 23.47 5.86
C LYS A 48 -27.16 22.10 5.96
N LEU A 49 -28.43 21.99 5.56
CA LEU A 49 -29.19 20.74 5.59
C LEU A 49 -28.65 19.70 4.60
N GLU A 50 -28.28 20.14 3.39
CA GLU A 50 -27.71 19.26 2.36
C GLU A 50 -26.37 18.67 2.82
N ASN A 51 -25.50 19.49 3.41
CA ASN A 51 -24.22 19.02 3.95
C ASN A 51 -24.39 17.99 5.08
N LEU A 52 -25.38 18.20 5.97
CA LEU A 52 -25.68 17.27 7.05
C LEU A 52 -26.18 15.94 6.50
N LYS A 53 -27.04 15.98 5.47
CA LYS A 53 -27.53 14.78 4.79
C LYS A 53 -26.38 14.00 4.14
N ILE A 54 -25.51 14.67 3.39
CA ILE A 54 -24.34 14.03 2.76
C ILE A 54 -23.43 13.39 3.81
N LYS A 55 -23.19 14.05 4.94
CA LYS A 55 -22.39 13.47 6.04
C LYS A 55 -23.05 12.25 6.67
N TYR A 56 -24.38 12.28 6.82
CA TYR A 56 -25.12 11.17 7.38
C TYR A 56 -25.09 9.96 6.42
N ASP A 57 -25.41 10.19 5.15
CA ASP A 57 -25.39 9.17 4.10
C ASP A 57 -24.00 8.54 3.96
N PHE A 58 -22.93 9.36 4.00
CA PHE A 58 -21.56 8.86 3.97
C PHE A 58 -21.21 8.01 5.19
N LYS A 59 -21.66 8.42 6.38
CA LYS A 59 -21.47 7.65 7.62
C LYS A 59 -22.22 6.33 7.59
N GLU A 60 -23.44 6.33 7.05
CA GLU A 60 -24.25 5.13 6.86
C GLU A 60 -23.56 4.16 5.90
N VAL A 61 -23.01 4.65 4.78
CA VAL A 61 -22.22 3.84 3.85
C VAL A 61 -20.99 3.24 4.53
N ILE A 62 -20.22 4.03 5.27
CA ILE A 62 -19.05 3.51 6.02
C ILE A 62 -19.48 2.42 7.00
N ASN A 63 -20.53 2.67 7.79
CA ASN A 63 -21.01 1.72 8.80
C ASN A 63 -21.63 0.46 8.17
N SER A 64 -22.20 0.57 6.97
CA SER A 64 -22.76 -0.55 6.21
C SER A 64 -21.70 -1.39 5.52
N CYS A 65 -20.49 -0.85 5.36
CA CYS A 65 -19.35 -1.58 4.82
C CYS A 65 -18.95 -2.61 5.86
N VAL A 66 -19.36 -3.85 5.65
CA VAL A 66 -18.98 -4.96 6.52
C VAL A 66 -17.52 -5.25 6.25
N GLU A 67 -16.71 -5.26 7.30
CA GLU A 67 -15.30 -5.67 7.25
C GLU A 67 -15.21 -7.18 7.00
N GLU A 68 -15.47 -7.62 5.76
CA GLU A 68 -15.50 -9.05 5.38
C GLU A 68 -14.25 -9.50 4.62
N SER A 69 -13.20 -8.68 4.57
CA SER A 69 -11.95 -9.13 3.95
C SER A 69 -11.19 -10.03 4.93
N GLU A 70 -10.70 -11.20 4.48
CA GLU A 70 -9.78 -12.05 5.25
C GLU A 70 -8.53 -11.27 5.74
N SER A 71 -8.22 -10.14 5.09
CA SER A 71 -7.16 -9.20 5.50
C SER A 71 -7.50 -8.28 6.68
N MET A 72 -8.75 -8.30 7.17
CA MET A 72 -9.22 -7.50 8.31
C MET A 72 -9.36 -8.32 9.60
N GLU A 73 -9.18 -9.65 9.56
CA GLU A 73 -9.17 -10.47 10.78
C GLU A 73 -7.87 -10.24 11.57
N ASP A 74 -7.99 -10.20 12.90
CA ASP A 74 -6.83 -10.07 13.79
C ASP A 74 -5.84 -11.22 13.57
N PHE A 75 -4.54 -10.93 13.66
CA PHE A 75 -3.52 -11.96 13.51
C PHE A 75 -3.60 -13.01 14.60
N ARG A 76 -3.70 -14.28 14.21
CA ARG A 76 -3.66 -15.38 15.16
C ARG A 76 -2.22 -15.67 15.58
N MET A 77 -2.08 -16.28 16.76
CA MET A 77 -0.78 -16.78 17.23
C MET A 77 -0.14 -17.73 16.22
N GLU A 78 -0.97 -18.52 15.53
CA GLU A 78 -0.53 -19.47 14.48
C GLU A 78 0.13 -18.74 13.30
N ASP A 79 -0.42 -17.60 12.89
CA ASP A 79 0.10 -16.80 11.77
C ASP A 79 1.45 -16.20 12.14
N VAL A 80 1.56 -15.64 13.35
CA VAL A 80 2.83 -15.10 13.87
C VAL A 80 3.89 -16.19 13.99
N GLU A 81 3.54 -17.38 14.47
CA GLU A 81 4.47 -18.49 14.56
C GLU A 81 4.92 -19.01 13.19
N ASN A 82 4.00 -19.09 12.23
CA ASN A 82 4.32 -19.47 10.86
C ASN A 82 5.22 -18.42 10.20
N ALA A 83 4.94 -17.13 10.39
CA ALA A 83 5.79 -16.05 9.90
C ALA A 83 7.20 -16.12 10.50
N ILE A 84 7.34 -16.33 11.82
CA ILE A 84 8.66 -16.48 12.48
C ILE A 84 9.42 -17.70 11.94
N LYS A 85 8.75 -18.82 11.64
CA LYS A 85 9.39 -20.00 11.05
C LYS A 85 9.95 -19.73 9.65
N LEU A 86 9.28 -18.89 8.86
CA LEU A 86 9.72 -18.53 7.50
C LEU A 86 10.93 -17.58 7.48
N VAL A 87 11.23 -16.91 8.60
CA VAL A 87 12.40 -16.05 8.72
C VAL A 87 13.68 -16.86 8.53
N LYS A 88 14.54 -16.44 7.59
CA LYS A 88 15.81 -17.11 7.31
C LYS A 88 16.87 -16.71 8.35
N SER A 89 17.54 -17.71 8.89
CA SER A 89 18.69 -17.54 9.79
C SER A 89 19.93 -17.04 9.04
N GLY A 90 20.84 -16.36 9.75
CA GLY A 90 22.13 -15.92 9.21
C GLY A 90 22.06 -14.80 8.16
N LYS A 91 20.97 -14.02 8.11
CA LYS A 91 20.90 -12.81 7.27
C LYS A 91 21.50 -11.61 7.97
N ALA A 92 22.00 -10.68 7.17
CA ALA A 92 22.47 -9.40 7.66
C ALA A 92 21.33 -8.63 8.34
N VAL A 93 21.72 -7.82 9.30
CA VAL A 93 20.83 -6.99 10.10
C VAL A 93 20.21 -5.87 9.26
N GLY A 94 18.95 -5.54 9.53
CA GLY A 94 18.24 -4.44 8.88
C GLY A 94 18.66 -3.06 9.41
N VAL A 95 17.94 -2.02 8.99
CA VAL A 95 18.15 -0.64 9.47
C VAL A 95 17.86 -0.52 10.97
N ASP A 96 17.00 -1.38 11.47
CA ASP A 96 16.58 -1.51 12.87
C ASP A 96 17.64 -2.12 13.79
N GLY A 97 18.73 -2.69 13.26
CA GLY A 97 19.75 -3.30 14.10
C GLY A 97 19.37 -4.69 14.65
N ILE A 98 18.22 -5.25 14.24
CA ILE A 98 17.70 -6.51 14.79
C ILE A 98 18.12 -7.71 13.92
N LEU A 99 18.66 -8.73 14.58
CA LEU A 99 19.02 -9.99 13.94
C LEU A 99 17.77 -10.85 13.70
N PRO A 100 17.68 -11.57 12.57
CA PRO A 100 16.60 -12.53 12.33
C PRO A 100 16.47 -13.61 13.42
N GLU A 101 17.59 -14.01 14.03
CA GLU A 101 17.61 -15.00 15.12
C GLU A 101 16.87 -14.49 16.36
N PHE A 102 16.90 -13.18 16.61
CA PHE A 102 16.21 -12.59 17.75
C PHE A 102 14.71 -12.90 17.69
N LEU A 103 14.10 -12.81 16.50
CA LEU A 103 12.69 -13.13 16.29
C LEU A 103 12.39 -14.62 16.52
N LYS A 104 13.34 -15.50 16.20
CA LYS A 104 13.18 -16.95 16.41
C LYS A 104 13.20 -17.35 17.86
N TYR A 105 14.02 -16.65 18.66
CA TYR A 105 14.17 -16.91 20.09
C TYR A 105 13.23 -16.08 20.97
N LEU A 106 12.19 -15.46 20.39
CA LEU A 106 11.17 -14.76 21.16
C LEU A 106 10.41 -15.71 22.09
N GLY A 107 10.22 -15.26 23.33
CA GLY A 107 9.37 -15.94 24.30
C GLY A 107 7.88 -15.79 23.96
N LEU A 108 7.05 -16.65 24.56
CA LEU A 108 5.59 -16.66 24.35
C LEU A 108 4.95 -15.28 24.56
N LYS A 109 5.34 -14.57 25.63
CA LYS A 109 4.82 -13.22 25.91
C LYS A 109 5.08 -12.22 24.78
N SER A 110 6.26 -12.30 24.16
CA SER A 110 6.61 -11.42 23.04
C SER A 110 5.85 -11.78 21.77
N LYS A 111 5.58 -13.06 21.53
CA LYS A 111 4.73 -13.51 20.42
C LYS A 111 3.28 -13.07 20.60
N THR A 112 2.73 -13.18 21.81
CA THR A 112 1.39 -12.66 22.15
C THR A 112 1.32 -11.13 22.06
N TRP A 113 2.41 -10.43 22.33
CA TRP A 113 2.47 -9.01 22.11
C TRP A 113 2.43 -8.68 20.61
N LEU A 114 3.12 -9.46 19.76
CA LEU A 114 3.09 -9.27 18.30
C LEU A 114 1.70 -9.47 17.70
N THR A 115 0.91 -10.42 18.17
CA THR A 115 -0.49 -10.62 17.72
C THR A 115 -1.43 -9.48 18.09
N SER A 116 -1.08 -8.67 19.10
CA SER A 116 -1.88 -7.50 19.50
C SER A 116 -1.33 -6.21 18.90
N PHE A 117 -0.09 -6.23 18.41
CA PHE A 117 0.56 -5.05 17.84
C PHE A 117 0.19 -4.86 16.36
N PHE A 118 0.10 -5.97 15.64
CA PHE A 118 -0.38 -6.03 14.26
C PHE A 118 -1.84 -6.41 14.25
#